data_AF-A0A3C1HFH0-F1
#
_entry.id   AF-A0A3C1HFH0-F1
#
_cell.length_a   1.000
_cell.length_b   1.000
_cell.length_c   1.000
_cell.angle_alpha   90.00
_cell.angle_beta   90.00
_cell.angle_gamma   90.00
#
_symmetry.space_group_name_H-M   'P 1'
#
loop_
_entity.id
_entity.type
_entity.pdbx_description
1 polymer ?
#
loop_
_entity_poly.entity_id
_entity_poly.type
_entity_poly.pdbx_seq_one_letter_code
_entity_poly.pdbx_strand_id
1 'polypeptide(L)'
;MSPLTNNPSLTNQQPAHAGSSLSVLDLSGEWIGHYRGHFDQVVKITQNGDTIEATKITGDDHVPAGEVTFKANVTTLSGEGQVAEKEFRNPCFVPGKLTIHSKDRIAFCWENCGTVEFRKDD
;
A
#
# COMPACT_ATOMS: atom_id res chain seq x y z
N MET A 1 -61.57 2.53 40.54
CA MET A 1 -60.16 2.68 40.97
C MET A 1 -59.29 2.49 39.73
N SER A 2 -58.67 3.56 39.24
CA SER A 2 -57.42 3.46 38.47
C SER A 2 -56.29 3.72 39.47
N PRO A 3 -55.08 3.14 39.32
CA PRO A 3 -54.12 3.79 38.41
C PRO A 3 -53.02 2.90 37.75
N LEU A 4 -52.41 3.49 36.70
CA LEU A 4 -50.98 3.48 36.29
C LEU A 4 -50.31 2.26 35.59
N THR A 5 -50.12 2.43 34.27
CA THR A 5 -48.86 2.39 33.49
C THR A 5 -47.76 1.36 33.78
N ASN A 6 -47.30 0.65 32.73
CA ASN A 6 -45.96 0.90 32.17
C ASN A 6 -45.76 0.30 30.76
N ASN A 7 -45.11 1.06 29.89
CA ASN A 7 -44.59 0.66 28.58
C ASN A 7 -43.06 0.83 28.63
N PRO A 8 -42.28 -0.26 28.50
CA PRO A 8 -41.10 -0.34 27.63
C PRO A 8 -41.21 -0.25 26.11
N SER A 9 -40.84 0.86 25.46
CA SER A 9 -40.23 0.79 24.11
C SER A 9 -38.78 0.30 24.23
N LEU A 10 -38.24 -0.37 23.19
CA LEU A 10 -36.81 -0.68 22.85
C LEU A 10 -36.78 -2.12 22.27
N THR A 11 -36.15 -2.50 21.16
CA THR A 11 -35.46 -1.83 20.06
C THR A 11 -35.36 -2.86 18.94
N ASN A 12 -35.53 -2.38 17.72
CA ASN A 12 -35.03 -2.92 16.46
C ASN A 12 -33.87 -3.95 16.58
N GLN A 13 -34.08 -5.20 16.15
CA GLN A 13 -33.01 -6.06 15.66
C GLN A 13 -33.39 -6.61 14.29
N GLN A 14 -33.33 -5.71 13.33
CA GLN A 14 -33.09 -6.06 11.93
C GLN A 14 -31.73 -6.74 11.86
N PRO A 15 -31.58 -7.95 11.29
CA PRO A 15 -30.26 -8.54 11.13
C PRO A 15 -29.42 -7.62 10.24
N ALA A 16 -28.29 -7.19 10.79
CA ALA A 16 -27.28 -6.43 10.09
C ALA A 16 -26.69 -7.30 8.97
N HIS A 17 -27.27 -7.25 7.78
CA HIS A 17 -26.56 -7.57 6.55
C HIS A 17 -25.80 -6.32 6.10
N ALA A 18 -24.83 -5.92 6.91
CA ALA A 18 -23.74 -5.06 6.52
C ALA A 18 -22.54 -5.95 6.23
N GLY A 19 -22.27 -6.17 4.95
CA GLY A 19 -21.17 -7.00 4.51
C GLY A 19 -21.05 -7.06 2.99
N SER A 20 -21.32 -5.95 2.30
CA SER A 20 -20.71 -5.77 0.98
C SER A 20 -19.21 -5.63 1.22
N SER A 21 -18.52 -6.76 1.19
CA SER A 21 -17.06 -6.80 1.15
C SER A 21 -16.65 -6.05 -0.11
N LEU A 22 -16.31 -4.77 0.04
CA LEU A 22 -15.36 -4.14 -0.88
C LEU A 22 -14.23 -5.14 -0.98
N SER A 23 -13.96 -5.62 -2.20
CA SER A 23 -12.77 -6.41 -2.48
C SER A 23 -11.60 -5.60 -1.95
N VAL A 24 -11.06 -5.98 -0.79
CA VAL A 24 -9.83 -5.40 -0.28
C VAL A 24 -8.81 -5.64 -1.38
N LEU A 25 -8.37 -4.57 -2.00
CA LEU A 25 -7.42 -4.65 -3.08
C LEU A 25 -6.12 -5.26 -2.52
N ASP A 26 -5.83 -6.48 -2.94
CA ASP A 26 -4.61 -7.18 -2.56
C ASP A 26 -3.52 -6.89 -3.60
N LEU A 27 -2.54 -6.10 -3.18
CA LEU A 27 -1.37 -5.74 -3.96
C LEU A 27 -0.20 -6.70 -3.73
N SER A 28 -0.36 -7.74 -2.90
CA SER A 28 0.70 -8.70 -2.63
C SER A 28 1.19 -9.41 -3.90
N GLY A 29 2.48 -9.75 -3.90
CA GLY A 29 3.12 -10.48 -4.99
C GLY A 29 4.36 -9.79 -5.55
N GLU A 30 4.82 -10.25 -6.71
CA GLU A 30 5.97 -9.72 -7.41
C GLU A 30 5.55 -8.67 -8.44
N TRP A 31 6.34 -7.60 -8.54
CA TRP A 31 6.04 -6.46 -9.38
C TRP A 31 7.32 -5.97 -10.06
N ILE A 32 7.19 -5.56 -11.31
CA ILE A 32 8.27 -5.03 -12.13
C ILE A 32 8.15 -3.51 -12.15
N GLY A 33 9.13 -2.83 -11.54
CA GLY A 33 9.27 -1.38 -11.52
C GLY A 33 10.23 -0.87 -12.58
N HIS A 34 9.79 0.11 -13.37
CA HIS A 34 10.63 0.73 -14.41
C HIS A 34 11.32 2.00 -13.89
N TYR A 35 12.59 1.87 -13.50
CA TYR A 35 13.41 2.99 -13.02
C TYR A 35 14.14 3.64 -14.20
N ARG A 36 13.86 4.92 -14.48
CA ARG A 36 14.49 5.64 -15.60
C ARG A 36 16.02 5.59 -15.50
N GLY A 37 16.69 5.10 -16.54
CA GLY A 37 18.15 4.99 -16.59
C GLY A 37 18.72 3.72 -15.95
N HIS A 38 17.87 2.86 -15.39
CA HIS A 38 18.24 1.55 -14.85
C HIS A 38 17.45 0.44 -15.59
N PHE A 39 17.93 -0.80 -15.48
CA PHE A 39 17.14 -1.96 -15.89
C PHE A 39 15.90 -2.09 -15.02
N ASP A 40 14.86 -2.72 -15.55
CA ASP A 40 13.67 -3.08 -14.79
C ASP A 40 14.06 -3.78 -13.48
N GLN A 41 13.44 -3.36 -12.39
CA GLN A 41 13.70 -3.88 -11.05
C GLN A 41 12.49 -4.66 -10.55
N VAL A 42 12.72 -5.85 -10.04
CA VAL A 42 11.66 -6.65 -9.43
C VAL A 42 11.57 -6.32 -7.95
N VAL A 43 10.35 -6.12 -7.45
CA VAL A 43 10.04 -5.93 -6.03
C VAL A 43 8.99 -6.94 -5.59
N LYS A 44 9.05 -7.36 -4.32
CA LYS A 44 8.00 -8.13 -3.67
C LYS A 44 7.20 -7.21 -2.76
N ILE A 45 5.90 -7.14 -2.97
CA ILE A 45 4.98 -6.46 -2.07
C ILE A 45 4.41 -7.47 -1.08
N THR A 46 4.53 -7.14 0.20
CA THR A 46 3.81 -7.81 1.30
C THR A 46 2.77 -6.87 1.86
N GLN A 47 1.50 -7.30 1.92
CA GLN A 47 0.40 -6.50 2.47
C GLN A 47 -0.05 -7.05 3.82
N ASN A 48 -0.15 -6.17 4.82
CA ASN A 48 -0.72 -6.45 6.13
C ASN A 48 -1.84 -5.43 6.43
N GLY A 49 -3.09 -5.85 6.19
CA GLY A 49 -4.25 -4.97 6.22
C GLY A 49 -4.11 -3.87 5.18
N ASP A 50 -4.11 -2.62 5.65
CA ASP A 50 -4.00 -1.44 4.79
C ASP A 50 -2.55 -1.04 4.49
N THR A 51 -1.56 -1.68 5.11
CA THR A 51 -0.15 -1.32 4.93
C THR A 51 0.53 -2.29 3.97
N ILE A 52 1.27 -1.74 3.01
CA ILE A 52 2.15 -2.49 2.11
C ILE A 52 3.61 -2.13 2.36
N GLU A 53 4.48 -3.13 2.20
CA GLU A 53 5.94 -2.98 2.18
C GLU A 53 6.47 -3.63 0.89
N ALA A 54 7.18 -2.85 0.09
CA ALA A 54 7.81 -3.31 -1.15
C ALA A 54 9.32 -3.49 -0.93
N THR A 55 9.80 -4.72 -1.06
CA THR A 55 11.22 -5.10 -0.91
C THR A 55 11.83 -5.39 -2.27
N LYS A 56 13.03 -4.89 -2.57
CA LYS A 56 13.72 -5.19 -3.83
C LYS A 56 14.16 -6.65 -3.89
N ILE A 57 13.86 -7.32 -5.00
CA ILE A 57 14.37 -8.65 -5.34
C ILE A 57 15.68 -8.52 -6.12
N THR A 58 15.73 -7.67 -7.14
CA THR A 58 16.93 -7.54 -8.01
C THR A 58 17.92 -6.49 -7.51
N GLY A 59 17.45 -5.42 -6.86
CA GLY A 59 18.31 -4.37 -6.29
C GLY A 59 19.05 -3.51 -7.33
N ASP A 60 19.53 -2.35 -6.90
CA ASP A 60 20.46 -1.51 -7.66
C ASP A 60 21.53 -0.90 -6.74
N ASP A 61 22.46 -0.14 -7.30
CA ASP A 61 23.57 0.49 -6.55
C ASP A 61 23.10 1.45 -5.46
N HIS A 62 21.87 1.95 -5.50
CA HIS A 62 21.32 2.86 -4.50
C HIS A 62 20.46 2.13 -3.49
N VAL A 63 19.66 1.15 -3.88
CA VAL A 63 18.89 0.32 -2.94
C VAL A 63 19.10 -1.16 -3.31
N PRO A 64 19.88 -1.92 -2.54
CA PRO A 64 20.26 -3.28 -2.90
C PRO A 64 19.10 -4.27 -2.73
N ALA A 65 19.27 -5.47 -3.26
CA ALA A 65 18.32 -6.56 -3.08
C ALA A 65 18.18 -6.91 -1.59
N GLY A 66 16.95 -7.21 -1.16
CA GLY A 66 16.60 -7.46 0.24
C GLY A 66 16.17 -6.21 1.01
N GLU A 67 16.47 -5.00 0.51
CA GLU A 67 16.07 -3.76 1.17
C GLU A 67 14.67 -3.31 0.77
N VAL A 68 14.01 -2.59 1.68
CA VAL A 68 12.74 -1.93 1.40
C VAL A 68 12.98 -0.80 0.41
N THR A 69 12.13 -0.67 -0.60
CA THR A 69 12.16 0.49 -1.50
C THR A 69 11.06 1.49 -1.19
N PHE A 70 9.88 1.05 -0.76
CA PHE A 70 8.85 1.92 -0.21
C PHE A 70 7.87 1.16 0.70
N LYS A 71 7.21 1.92 1.57
CA LYS A 71 6.06 1.49 2.37
C LYS A 71 4.91 2.45 2.11
N ALA A 72 3.68 1.97 2.11
CA ALA A 72 2.52 2.84 1.93
C ALA A 72 1.28 2.27 2.60
N ASN A 73 0.32 3.14 2.89
CA ASN A 73 -1.02 2.75 3.27
C ASN A 73 -1.94 2.83 2.03
N VAL A 74 -2.63 1.74 1.68
CA VAL A 74 -3.48 1.65 0.48
C VAL A 74 -4.78 2.43 0.61
N THR A 75 -5.19 2.77 1.83
CA THR A 75 -6.40 3.56 2.11
C THR A 75 -6.12 5.06 2.04
N THR A 76 -5.02 5.52 2.64
CA THR A 76 -4.64 6.95 2.64
C THR A 76 -3.77 7.35 1.45
N LEU A 77 -3.20 6.37 0.75
CA LEU A 77 -2.25 6.52 -0.35
C LEU A 77 -0.94 7.22 0.04
N SER A 78 -0.73 7.46 1.33
CA SER A 78 0.50 8.06 1.86
C SER A 78 1.51 6.97 2.18
N GLY A 79 2.78 7.29 2.00
CA GLY A 79 3.86 6.37 2.30
C GLY A 79 5.19 7.09 2.45
N GLU A 80 6.24 6.28 2.49
CA GLU A 80 7.62 6.72 2.54
C GLU A 80 8.46 5.79 1.67
N GLY A 81 9.44 6.37 1.01
CA GLY A 81 10.29 5.68 0.07
C GLY A 81 11.75 5.79 0.46
N GLN A 82 12.47 4.68 0.37
CA GLN A 82 13.89 4.63 0.70
C GLN A 82 14.71 5.22 -0.44
N VAL A 83 15.63 6.10 -0.09
CA VAL A 83 16.63 6.70 -0.98
C VAL A 83 17.99 6.61 -0.32
N ALA A 84 19.04 6.50 -1.14
CA ALA A 84 20.42 6.52 -0.67
C ALA A 84 21.33 7.04 -1.78
N GLU A 85 22.56 7.40 -1.41
CA GLU A 85 23.64 7.58 -2.38
C GLU A 85 24.11 6.22 -2.92
N LYS A 86 24.92 6.27 -3.99
CA LYS A 86 25.57 5.08 -4.55
C LYS A 86 26.29 4.26 -3.46
N GLU A 87 26.19 2.94 -3.58
CA GLU A 87 26.66 1.93 -2.63
C GLU A 87 25.85 1.94 -1.33
N PHE A 88 24.56 2.31 -1.42
CA PHE A 88 23.62 2.38 -0.30
C PHE A 88 24.12 3.25 0.87
N ARG A 89 24.86 4.32 0.56
CA ARG A 89 25.39 5.22 1.58
C ARG A 89 24.34 6.23 2.00
N ASN A 90 24.31 6.53 3.30
CA ASN A 90 23.38 7.49 3.92
C ASN A 90 21.90 7.18 3.60
N PRO A 91 21.41 5.93 3.79
CA PRO A 91 20.04 5.59 3.46
C PRO A 91 19.07 6.34 4.38
N CYS A 92 18.03 6.91 3.80
CA CYS A 92 16.95 7.55 4.53
C CYS A 92 15.61 7.34 3.83
N PHE A 93 14.53 7.53 4.58
CA PHE A 93 13.18 7.53 4.04
C PHE A 93 12.73 8.95 3.79
N VAL A 94 12.17 9.19 2.61
CA VAL A 94 11.50 10.45 2.25
C VAL A 94 10.00 10.21 2.11
N PRO A 95 9.15 11.21 2.38
CA PRO A 95 7.72 11.07 2.14
C PRO A 95 7.42 10.71 0.69
N GLY A 96 6.33 9.99 0.48
CA GLY A 96 5.89 9.60 -0.85
C GLY A 96 4.41 9.28 -0.92
N LYS A 97 3.93 9.07 -2.15
CA LYS A 97 2.52 8.81 -2.46
C LYS A 97 2.37 7.61 -3.36
N LEU A 98 1.49 6.70 -2.97
CA LEU A 98 1.04 5.58 -3.77
C LEU A 98 -0.08 6.06 -4.70
N THR A 99 -0.06 5.61 -5.95
CA THR A 99 -1.17 5.76 -6.90
C THR A 99 -1.56 4.38 -7.39
N ILE A 100 -2.84 4.05 -7.31
CA ILE A 100 -3.38 2.76 -7.71
C ILE A 100 -4.17 2.96 -8.99
N HIS A 101 -3.67 2.47 -10.12
CA HIS A 101 -4.38 2.55 -11.40
C HIS A 101 -5.31 1.34 -11.60
N SER A 102 -4.84 0.16 -11.21
CA SER A 102 -5.59 -1.11 -11.26
C SER A 102 -4.95 -2.15 -10.32
N LYS A 103 -5.51 -3.35 -10.25
CA LYS A 103 -4.97 -4.48 -9.45
C LYS A 103 -3.57 -4.93 -9.89
N ASP A 104 -3.19 -4.65 -11.14
CA ASP A 104 -1.92 -5.08 -11.74
C ASP A 104 -1.05 -3.88 -12.16
N ARG A 105 -1.46 -2.65 -11.83
CA ARG A 105 -0.72 -1.42 -12.18
C ARG A 105 -0.82 -0.37 -11.08
N ILE A 106 0.31 -0.05 -10.47
CA ILE A 106 0.44 0.99 -9.45
C ILE A 106 1.63 1.90 -9.77
N ALA A 107 1.74 3.01 -9.08
CA ALA A 107 2.93 3.86 -9.11
C ALA A 107 3.24 4.37 -7.71
N PHE A 108 4.52 4.57 -7.40
CA PHE A 108 4.94 5.24 -6.18
C PHE A 108 5.77 6.49 -6.54
N CYS A 109 5.44 7.60 -5.91
CA CYS A 109 6.13 8.88 -6.08
C CYS A 109 6.91 9.21 -4.81
N TRP A 110 8.23 9.23 -4.89
CA TRP A 110 9.12 9.75 -3.85
C TRP A 110 9.13 11.28 -3.97
N GLU A 111 8.76 11.99 -2.91
CA GLU A 111 8.74 13.46 -2.95
C GLU A 111 10.13 14.00 -3.30
N ASN A 112 10.19 14.85 -4.34
CA ASN A 112 11.41 15.46 -4.89
C ASN A 112 12.41 14.50 -5.56
N CYS A 113 12.15 13.19 -5.63
CA CYS A 113 13.02 12.22 -6.31
C CYS A 113 12.41 11.64 -7.60
N GLY A 114 11.08 11.57 -7.70
CA GLY A 114 10.39 11.16 -8.92
C GLY A 114 9.40 10.01 -8.71
N THR A 115 8.88 9.48 -9.81
CA THR A 115 7.84 8.45 -9.81
C THR A 115 8.27 7.21 -10.58
N VAL A 116 7.96 6.04 -10.04
CA VAL A 116 8.18 4.75 -10.68
C VAL A 116 6.84 4.05 -10.81
N GLU A 117 6.56 3.54 -12.00
CA GLU A 117 5.41 2.68 -12.26
C GLU A 117 5.79 1.21 -12.06
N PHE A 118 4.89 0.46 -11.44
CA PHE A 118 5.02 -0.96 -11.18
C PHE A 118 3.87 -1.73 -11.84
N ARG A 119 4.21 -2.85 -12.49
CA ARG A 119 3.25 -3.77 -13.10
C ARG A 119 3.47 -5.21 -12.67
N LYS A 120 2.41 -6.02 -12.62
CA LYS A 120 2.56 -7.49 -12.59
C LYS A 120 2.89 -7.99 -14.00
N ASP A 121 3.60 -9.11 -14.08
CA ASP A 121 3.74 -9.86 -15.33
C ASP A 121 2.40 -10.59 -15.59
N ASP A 122 1.89 -10.53 -16.82
CA ASP A 122 0.61 -11.14 -17.24
C ASP A 122 0.74 -12.66 -17.43
#